data_AF-A0A370DE70-F1
#
_entry.id   AF-A0A370DE70-F1
#
_cell.length_a   1.000
_cell.length_b   1.000
_cell.length_c   1.000
_cell.angle_alpha   90.00
_cell.angle_beta   90.00
_cell.angle_gamma   90.00
#
_symmetry.space_group_name_H-M   'P 1'
#
loop_
_entity.id
_entity.type
_entity.pdbx_description
1 polymer ?
#
loop_
_entity_poly.entity_id
_entity_poly.type
_entity_poly.pdbx_seq_one_letter_code
_entity_poly.pdbx_strand_id
1 'polypeptide(L)'
;MLNKACKKFTLIVVVYFIAVLSSVAGNVLTIGKVTATEREKTYSELKPMVDYVAGKLSEYGIKKGEVYFANNNQEMIYALLTGKVDWVTDSMFSALIMAEKSSSNEYMQKARIIEV
;
A
#
# COMPACT_ATOMS: atom_id res chain seq x y z
N MET A 1 -21.38 -12.05 -40.84
CA MET A 1 -20.18 -12.01 -39.96
C MET A 1 -20.15 -10.80 -38.99
N LEU A 2 -21.25 -10.05 -38.83
CA LEU A 2 -21.30 -8.75 -38.14
C LEU A 2 -21.63 -8.79 -36.62
N ASN A 3 -21.48 -9.94 -35.94
CA ASN A 3 -21.94 -10.11 -34.55
C ASN A 3 -20.84 -10.52 -33.55
N LYS A 4 -19.62 -10.82 -34.03
CA LYS A 4 -18.49 -11.20 -33.17
C LYS A 4 -17.74 -9.99 -32.60
N ALA A 5 -17.72 -8.88 -33.32
CA ALA A 5 -17.05 -7.64 -32.88
C ALA A 5 -17.82 -6.94 -31.76
N CYS A 6 -19.15 -6.88 -31.86
CA CYS A 6 -20.01 -6.26 -30.85
C CYS A 6 -19.95 -7.01 -29.51
N LYS A 7 -19.98 -8.35 -29.53
CA LYS A 7 -19.87 -9.19 -28.33
C LYS A 7 -18.49 -9.13 -27.66
N LYS A 8 -17.42 -9.00 -28.45
CA LYS A 8 -16.05 -8.79 -27.92
C LYS A 8 -15.88 -7.41 -27.29
N PHE A 9 -16.45 -6.36 -27.91
CA PHE A 9 -16.40 -5.01 -27.37
C PHE A 9 -17.19 -4.88 -26.07
N THR A 10 -18.40 -5.47 -26.01
CA THR A 10 -19.19 -5.54 -24.77
C THR A 10 -18.45 -6.32 -23.68
N LEU A 11 -17.81 -7.44 -24.00
CA LEU A 11 -17.07 -8.23 -23.01
C LEU A 11 -15.84 -7.48 -22.47
N ILE A 12 -15.10 -6.77 -23.33
CA ILE A 12 -13.96 -5.94 -22.90
C ILE A 12 -14.42 -4.80 -21.98
N VAL A 13 -15.51 -4.12 -22.31
CA VAL A 13 -16.06 -3.02 -21.48
C VAL A 13 -16.56 -3.54 -20.14
N VAL A 14 -17.21 -4.70 -20.09
CA VAL A 14 -17.70 -5.31 -18.84
C VAL A 14 -16.55 -5.80 -17.95
N VAL A 15 -15.50 -6.40 -18.53
CA VAL A 15 -14.29 -6.78 -17.78
C VAL A 15 -13.56 -5.54 -17.24
N TYR A 16 -13.50 -4.46 -18.02
CA TYR A 16 -12.92 -3.20 -17.58
C TYR A 16 -13.72 -2.60 -16.42
N PHE A 17 -15.05 -2.64 -16.48
CA PHE A 17 -15.92 -2.14 -15.42
C PHE A 17 -15.82 -2.98 -14.13
N ILE A 18 -15.71 -4.31 -14.24
CA ILE A 18 -15.53 -5.20 -13.07
C ILE A 18 -14.16 -4.95 -12.41
N ALA A 19 -13.10 -4.71 -13.19
CA ALA A 19 -11.77 -4.44 -12.64
C ALA A 19 -11.71 -3.13 -11.83
N VAL A 20 -12.51 -2.13 -12.19
CA VAL A 20 -12.59 -0.84 -11.49
C VAL A 20 -13.31 -0.96 -10.13
N LEU A 21 -14.28 -1.89 -9.99
CA LEU A 21 -15.02 -2.06 -8.73
C LEU A 21 -14.21 -2.74 -7.60
N SER A 22 -13.12 -3.45 -7.92
CA SER A 22 -12.32 -4.16 -6.90
C SER A 22 -11.45 -3.24 -6.01
N SER A 23 -11.50 -1.92 -6.19
CA SER A 23 -10.75 -0.95 -5.35
C SER A 23 -11.60 -0.33 -4.23
N VAL A 24 -12.78 -0.88 -3.93
CA VAL A 24 -13.63 -0.48 -2.78
C VAL A 24 -13.05 -1.00 -1.44
N ALA A 25 -11.75 -0.85 -1.25
CA ALA A 25 -11.04 -0.88 0.03
C ALA A 25 -10.12 0.35 0.20
N GLY A 26 -9.86 1.10 -0.89
CA GLY A 26 -8.76 2.06 -1.01
C GLY A 26 -9.05 3.50 -0.56
N ASN A 27 -9.78 3.71 0.53
CA ASN A 27 -9.99 5.07 1.06
C ASN A 27 -8.88 5.53 2.03
N VAL A 28 -8.01 4.61 2.47
CA VAL A 28 -7.02 4.86 3.52
C VAL A 28 -5.63 4.46 3.01
N LEU A 29 -4.68 5.39 3.09
CA LEU A 29 -3.25 5.15 2.86
C LEU A 29 -2.56 4.96 4.20
N THR A 30 -1.88 3.83 4.41
CA THR A 30 -1.30 3.48 5.71
C THR A 30 0.23 3.50 5.69
N ILE A 31 0.84 4.34 6.54
CA ILE A 31 2.29 4.42 6.79
C ILE A 31 2.74 3.53 7.94
N GLY A 32 3.66 2.61 7.68
CA GLY A 32 4.22 1.72 8.68
C GLY A 32 5.52 2.23 9.30
N LYS A 33 5.64 2.14 10.63
CA LYS A 33 6.91 2.23 11.36
C LYS A 33 7.05 1.10 12.39
N VAL A 34 8.24 0.54 12.51
CA VAL A 34 8.58 -0.40 13.60
C VAL A 34 9.05 0.42 14.80
N THR A 35 8.25 0.44 15.87
CA THR A 35 8.63 1.07 17.15
C THR A 35 7.77 0.54 18.30
N ALA A 36 8.41 0.21 19.41
CA ALA A 36 7.73 -0.23 20.63
C ALA A 36 7.47 0.91 21.62
N THR A 37 8.30 1.95 21.60
CA THR A 37 8.42 2.92 22.71
C THR A 37 8.04 4.36 22.32
N GLU A 38 8.30 4.79 21.08
CA GLU A 38 8.17 6.20 20.66
C GLU A 38 6.92 6.48 19.82
N ARG A 39 5.80 5.79 20.09
CA ARG A 39 4.60 5.84 19.23
C ARG A 39 4.02 7.25 19.08
N GLU A 40 3.88 8.01 20.17
CA GLU A 40 3.23 9.32 20.14
C GLU A 40 4.04 10.38 19.37
N LYS A 41 5.35 10.42 19.62
CA LYS A 41 6.29 11.28 18.89
C LYS A 41 6.30 10.93 17.41
N THR A 42 6.47 9.64 17.09
CA THR A 42 6.50 9.17 15.71
C THR A 42 5.16 9.41 15.00
N TYR A 43 4.04 9.29 15.72
CA TYR A 43 2.71 9.57 15.15
C TYR A 43 2.61 11.04 14.74
N SER A 44 3.07 11.96 15.60
CA SER A 44 3.06 13.39 15.34
C SER A 44 3.93 13.79 14.14
N GLU A 45 5.00 13.04 13.88
CA GLU A 45 5.89 13.24 12.71
C GLU A 45 5.29 12.65 11.43
N LEU A 46 4.76 11.42 11.48
CA LEU A 46 4.30 10.70 10.29
C LEU A 46 2.89 11.07 9.85
N LYS A 47 1.99 11.42 10.78
CA LYS A 47 0.58 11.72 10.46
C LYS A 47 0.44 12.89 9.47
N PRO A 48 1.14 14.03 9.63
CA PRO A 48 1.10 15.12 8.64
C PRO A 48 1.57 14.70 7.26
N MET A 49 2.58 13.81 7.17
CA MET A 49 3.11 13.33 5.89
C MET A 49 2.10 12.47 5.15
N VAL A 50 1.51 11.49 5.83
CA VAL A 50 0.54 10.58 5.21
C VAL A 50 -0.77 11.31 4.87
N ASP A 51 -1.19 12.28 5.68
CA ASP A 51 -2.35 13.11 5.38
C ASP A 51 -2.13 14.02 4.19
N TYR A 52 -0.93 14.60 4.05
CA TYR A 52 -0.57 15.38 2.87
C TYR A 52 -0.68 14.54 1.59
N VAL A 53 -0.13 13.33 1.60
CA VAL A 53 -0.17 12.45 0.42
C VAL A 53 -1.57 11.94 0.15
N ALA A 54 -2.34 11.55 1.18
CA ALA A 54 -3.74 11.19 1.02
C ALA A 54 -4.55 12.34 0.40
N GLY A 55 -4.31 13.58 0.85
CA GLY A 55 -4.94 14.76 0.26
C GLY A 55 -4.61 14.97 -1.22
N LYS A 56 -3.39 14.64 -1.66
CA LYS A 56 -3.02 14.66 -3.08
C LYS A 56 -3.60 13.51 -3.88
N LEU A 57 -3.87 12.38 -3.24
CA LEU A 57 -4.44 11.19 -3.87
C LEU A 57 -5.97 11.12 -3.76
N SER A 58 -6.62 12.18 -3.25
CA SER A 58 -8.07 12.22 -3.06
C SER A 58 -8.86 12.08 -4.35
N GLU A 59 -8.34 12.62 -5.45
CA GLU A 59 -8.93 12.48 -6.78
C GLU A 59 -8.86 11.04 -7.31
N TYR A 60 -7.96 10.22 -6.77
CA TYR A 60 -7.81 8.79 -7.07
C TYR A 60 -8.51 7.88 -6.05
N GLY A 61 -9.25 8.46 -5.09
CA GLY A 61 -10.07 7.72 -4.14
C GLY A 61 -9.46 7.53 -2.74
N ILE A 62 -8.21 7.92 -2.50
CA ILE A 62 -7.57 7.85 -1.18
C ILE A 62 -7.93 9.09 -0.39
N LYS A 63 -8.67 8.95 0.71
CA LYS A 63 -9.25 10.10 1.44
C LYS A 63 -8.64 10.35 2.81
N LYS A 64 -7.89 9.38 3.34
CA LYS A 64 -7.32 9.45 4.69
C LYS A 64 -5.93 8.84 4.72
N GLY A 65 -5.06 9.41 5.54
CA GLY A 65 -3.79 8.81 5.91
C GLY A 65 -3.85 8.23 7.32
N GLU A 66 -3.30 7.04 7.52
CA GLU A 66 -3.21 6.38 8.83
C GLU A 66 -1.79 5.91 9.13
N VAL A 67 -1.45 5.80 10.41
CA VAL A 67 -0.14 5.33 10.88
C VAL A 67 -0.28 3.96 11.53
N TYR A 68 0.51 3.00 11.08
CA TYR A 68 0.62 1.67 11.65
C TYR A 68 1.94 1.51 12.40
N PHE A 69 1.86 1.13 13.67
CA PHE A 69 3.02 0.78 14.47
C PHE A 69 3.14 -0.72 14.65
N ALA A 70 4.19 -1.30 14.07
CA ALA A 70 4.55 -2.68 14.35
C ALA A 70 5.50 -2.74 15.56
N ASN A 71 5.34 -3.74 16.41
CA ASN A 71 6.24 -3.96 17.55
C ASN A 71 7.62 -4.48 17.11
N ASN A 72 7.66 -5.19 15.97
CA ASN A 72 8.88 -5.78 15.42
C ASN A 72 8.79 -5.96 13.89
N ASN A 73 9.90 -6.37 13.28
CA ASN A 73 9.99 -6.55 11.82
C ASN A 73 9.09 -7.68 11.30
N GLN A 74 8.86 -8.75 12.06
CA GLN A 74 8.00 -9.86 11.62
C GLN A 74 6.55 -9.40 11.50
N GLU A 75 6.07 -8.61 12.46
CA GLU A 75 4.75 -8.01 12.43
C GLU A 75 4.61 -7.05 11.23
N MET A 76 5.63 -6.22 10.95
CA MET A 76 5.60 -5.33 9.79
C MET A 76 5.57 -6.10 8.47
N ILE A 77 6.35 -7.18 8.34
CA ILE A 77 6.33 -8.05 7.15
C ILE A 77 4.92 -8.62 6.94
N TYR A 78 4.29 -9.13 8.00
CA TYR A 78 2.91 -9.64 7.92
C TYR A 78 1.91 -8.55 7.53
N ALA A 79 2.07 -7.34 8.07
CA ALA A 79 1.22 -6.19 7.74
C ALA A 79 1.35 -5.76 6.27
N LEU A 80 2.56 -5.83 5.71
CA LEU A 80 2.80 -5.61 4.28
C LEU A 80 2.17 -6.70 3.41
N LEU A 81 2.38 -7.97 3.76
CA LEU A 81 1.84 -9.13 3.00
C LEU A 81 0.32 -9.16 2.97
N THR A 82 -0.33 -8.69 4.04
CA THR A 82 -1.80 -8.65 4.15
C THR A 82 -2.42 -7.37 3.57
N GLY A 83 -1.61 -6.41 3.10
CA GLY A 83 -2.10 -5.12 2.62
C GLY A 83 -2.63 -4.20 3.72
N LYS A 84 -2.27 -4.46 4.99
CA LYS A 84 -2.60 -3.59 6.12
C LYS A 84 -1.74 -2.32 6.15
N VAL A 85 -0.55 -2.38 5.55
CA VAL A 85 0.39 -1.27 5.38
C VAL A 85 0.70 -1.12 3.91
N ASP A 86 0.61 0.10 3.39
CA ASP A 86 0.84 0.39 1.97
C ASP A 86 2.30 0.73 1.67
N TRP A 87 2.97 1.36 2.63
CA TRP A 87 4.39 1.78 2.54
C TRP A 87 5.07 1.85 3.92
N VAL A 88 6.39 1.82 3.96
CA VAL A 88 7.18 1.85 5.21
C VAL A 88 8.24 2.93 5.11
N THR A 89 8.47 3.65 6.20
CA THR A 89 9.57 4.62 6.33
C THR A 89 10.60 4.09 7.31
N ASP A 90 11.62 3.41 6.80
CA ASP A 90 12.72 2.94 7.63
C ASP A 90 14.07 2.97 6.92
N SER A 91 15.16 2.95 7.71
CA SER A 91 16.52 3.03 7.18
C SER A 91 16.85 1.83 6.27
N MET A 92 17.72 2.06 5.27
CA MET A 92 18.24 1.06 4.33
C MET A 92 18.63 -0.28 4.98
N PHE A 93 19.09 -0.31 6.24
CA PHE A 93 19.51 -1.52 6.94
C PHE A 93 18.35 -2.44 7.32
N SER A 94 17.22 -1.89 7.76
CA SER A 94 15.97 -2.65 7.97
C SER A 94 15.41 -3.11 6.62
N ALA A 95 15.50 -2.27 5.59
CA ALA A 95 15.09 -2.62 4.23
C ALA A 95 15.91 -3.78 3.66
N LEU A 96 17.23 -3.83 3.92
CA LEU A 96 18.13 -4.93 3.53
C LEU A 96 17.77 -6.23 4.26
N ILE A 97 17.52 -6.20 5.58
CA ILE A 97 17.09 -7.39 6.34
C ILE A 97 15.72 -7.88 5.89
N MET A 98 14.79 -6.97 5.57
CA MET A 98 13.48 -7.32 4.99
C MET A 98 13.62 -7.87 3.57
N ALA A 99 14.49 -7.28 2.74
CA ALA A 99 14.78 -7.72 1.38
C ALA A 99 15.38 -9.13 1.38
N GLU A 100 16.36 -9.39 2.24
CA GLU A 100 17.04 -10.69 2.40
C GLU A 100 16.10 -11.79 2.92
N LYS A 101 15.10 -11.44 3.74
CA LYS A 101 14.02 -12.37 4.12
C LYS A 101 12.96 -12.52 3.04
N SER A 102 12.74 -11.49 2.21
CA SER A 102 11.73 -11.46 1.16
C SER A 102 12.15 -12.10 -0.15
N SER A 103 13.46 -12.23 -0.42
CA SER A 103 14.01 -12.91 -1.60
C SER A 103 13.72 -14.41 -1.65
N SER A 104 13.09 -14.96 -0.59
CA SER A 104 12.50 -16.30 -0.60
C SER A 104 11.05 -16.34 -1.11
N ASN A 105 10.39 -15.20 -1.34
CA ASN A 105 8.99 -15.11 -1.76
C ASN A 105 8.82 -14.11 -2.93
N GLU A 106 8.48 -14.64 -4.10
CA GLU A 106 8.33 -13.99 -5.41
C GLU A 106 7.30 -12.81 -5.45
N TYR A 107 6.62 -12.52 -4.35
CA TYR A 107 5.45 -11.65 -4.30
C TYR A 107 5.73 -10.14 -4.15
N MET A 108 6.99 -9.72 -3.97
CA MET A 108 7.32 -8.32 -3.63
C MET A 108 7.73 -7.46 -4.85
N GLN A 109 6.84 -7.33 -5.85
CA GLN A 109 6.96 -6.27 -6.89
C GLN A 109 6.20 -4.98 -6.56
N LYS A 110 5.49 -4.91 -5.42
CA LYS A 110 4.57 -3.78 -5.12
C LYS A 110 5.04 -2.84 -4.00
N ALA A 111 6.06 -3.21 -3.24
CA ALA A 111 6.60 -2.36 -2.18
C ALA A 111 7.53 -1.30 -2.78
N ARG A 112 7.05 -0.06 -2.93
CA ARG A 112 7.87 1.06 -3.35
C ARG A 112 8.53 1.66 -2.11
N ILE A 113 9.77 1.25 -1.85
CA ILE A 113 10.60 1.87 -0.81
C ILE A 113 11.03 3.24 -1.34
N ILE A 114 10.62 4.32 -0.67
CA ILE A 114 11.14 5.66 -0.95
C ILE A 114 12.20 5.93 0.10
N GLU A 115 13.45 6.05 -0.34
CA GLU A 115 14.53 6.60 0.47
C GLU A 115 14.26 8.08 0.69
N VAL A 116 14.11 8.48 1.95
CA VAL A 116 14.06 9.89 2.38
C VAL A 116 15.32 10.20 3.14
#